data_AF-A0A9D3YLG6-F1
#
_entry.id   AF-A0A9D3YLG6-F1
#
_cell.length_a   1.000
_cell.length_b   1.000
_cell.length_c   1.000
_cell.angle_alpha   90.00
_cell.angle_beta   90.00
_cell.angle_gamma   90.00
#
_symmetry.space_group_name_H-M   'P 1'
#
loop_
_entity.id
_entity.type
_entity.pdbx_description
1 polymer ?
#
loop_
_entity_poly.entity_id
_entity_poly.type
_entity_poly.pdbx_seq_one_letter_code
_entity_poly.pdbx_strand_id
1 'polypeptide(L)'
;MLLLLLLLLLLLLLLLLLLLLLLLLLLLLLLLLLLLLLLLLLLLLLPLLPLLLLLLLLLLLLLLLLLLVLLLLVLLLPPPPPPPPPPPPPRLLLLLLLLLPLLLLLLPLLLLLLLLLLLLLPLLLLLLLLLLLLLLLLLLLLLLLLLLLLLLLLLLLLLLLLLLLLQLLLLLLLLLLLLLLLLLLLHHHHHHHSQ
;
A
#
# COMPACT_ATOMS: atom_id res chain seq x y z
N MET A 1 -5.26 -27.36 48.28
CA MET A 1 -5.49 -27.99 46.96
C MET A 1 -6.42 -27.16 46.07
N LEU A 2 -7.62 -26.77 46.52
CA LEU A 2 -8.59 -26.00 45.72
C LEU A 2 -8.07 -24.66 45.17
N LEU A 3 -7.32 -23.89 45.98
CA LEU A 3 -6.72 -22.62 45.54
C LEU A 3 -5.75 -22.81 44.35
N LEU A 4 -4.97 -23.89 44.37
CA LEU A 4 -3.97 -24.15 43.33
C LEU A 4 -4.63 -24.62 42.03
N LEU A 5 -5.72 -25.37 42.12
CA LEU A 5 -6.57 -25.72 40.97
C LEU A 5 -7.20 -24.47 40.35
N LEU A 6 -7.73 -23.56 41.16
CA LEU A 6 -8.31 -22.29 40.69
C LEU A 6 -7.26 -21.44 39.96
N LEU A 7 -6.04 -21.35 40.51
CA LEU A 7 -4.94 -20.62 39.88
C LEU A 7 -4.56 -21.25 38.53
N LEU A 8 -4.52 -22.58 38.43
CA LEU A 8 -4.26 -23.28 37.17
C LEU A 8 -5.34 -22.97 36.12
N LEU A 9 -6.62 -22.98 36.52
CA LEU A 9 -7.74 -22.67 35.62
C LEU A 9 -7.67 -21.23 35.10
N LEU A 10 -7.38 -20.27 35.98
CA LEU A 10 -7.23 -18.87 35.60
C LEU A 10 -6.11 -18.69 34.57
N LEU A 11 -4.97 -19.36 34.80
CA LEU A 11 -3.82 -19.26 33.90
C LEU A 11 -4.09 -19.90 32.54
N LEU A 12 -4.83 -21.02 32.52
CA LEU A 12 -5.29 -21.65 31.28
C LEU A 12 -6.23 -20.71 30.48
N LEU A 13 -7.15 -20.03 31.17
CA LEU A 13 -8.03 -19.05 30.53
C LEU A 13 -7.25 -17.89 29.92
N LEU A 14 -6.25 -17.38 30.66
CA LEU A 14 -5.37 -16.32 30.18
C LEU A 14 -4.56 -16.77 28.96
N LEU A 15 -4.05 -18.01 28.95
CA LEU A 15 -3.38 -18.62 27.80
C LEU A 15 -4.29 -18.64 26.57
N LEU A 16 -5.54 -19.07 26.73
CA LEU A 16 -6.51 -19.15 25.64
C LEU A 16 -6.81 -17.75 25.06
N LEU A 17 -7.02 -16.76 25.92
CA LEU A 17 -7.25 -15.38 25.49
C LEU A 17 -6.06 -14.85 24.69
N LEU A 18 -4.84 -15.11 25.17
CA LEU A 18 -3.62 -14.67 24.50
C LEU A 18 -3.44 -15.33 23.13
N LEU A 19 -3.78 -16.62 23.02
CA LEU A 19 -3.78 -17.35 21.75
C LEU A 19 -4.78 -16.76 20.75
N LEU A 20 -5.99 -16.41 21.21
CA LEU A 20 -6.99 -15.75 20.37
C LEU A 20 -6.49 -14.38 19.89
N LEU A 21 -5.88 -13.59 20.77
CA LEU A 21 -5.27 -12.31 20.41
C LEU A 21 -4.16 -12.48 19.38
N LEU A 22 -3.32 -13.51 19.54
CA LEU A 22 -2.26 -13.85 18.59
C LEU A 22 -2.84 -14.18 17.20
N LEU A 23 -3.90 -14.99 17.15
CA LEU A 23 -4.58 -15.34 15.91
C LEU A 23 -5.16 -14.10 15.22
N LEU A 24 -5.82 -13.22 15.98
CA LEU A 24 -6.36 -11.97 15.46
C LEU A 24 -5.26 -11.08 14.88
N LEU A 25 -4.14 -10.96 15.60
CA LEU A 25 -3.00 -10.17 15.17
C LEU A 25 -2.37 -10.73 13.88
N LEU A 26 -2.28 -12.06 13.77
CA LEU A 26 -1.81 -12.72 12.56
C LEU A 26 -2.74 -12.46 11.36
N LEU A 27 -4.05 -12.51 11.57
CA LEU A 27 -5.03 -12.18 10.53
C LEU A 27 -4.90 -10.71 10.09
N LEU A 28 -4.72 -9.80 11.05
CA LEU A 28 -4.49 -8.39 10.76
C LEU A 28 -3.21 -8.18 9.96
N LEU A 29 -2.12 -8.87 10.31
CA LEU A 29 -0.87 -8.85 9.55
C LEU A 29 -1.06 -9.35 8.11
N LEU A 30 -1.80 -10.43 7.92
CA LEU A 30 -2.11 -10.96 6.58
C LEU A 30 -2.92 -9.94 5.76
N LEU A 31 -3.94 -9.33 6.35
CA LEU A 31 -4.74 -8.30 5.70
C LEU A 31 -3.88 -7.08 5.33
N LEU A 32 -3.00 -6.64 6.24
CA LEU A 32 -2.07 -5.54 5.99
C LEU A 32 -1.12 -5.87 4.84
N LEU A 33 -0.62 -7.11 4.78
CA LEU A 33 0.24 -7.58 3.70
C LEU A 33 -0.50 -7.57 2.33
N LEU A 34 -1.76 -8.01 2.31
CA LEU A 34 -2.59 -7.94 1.12
C LEU A 34 -2.81 -6.49 0.68
N LEU A 35 -3.10 -5.59 1.62
CA LEU A 35 -3.26 -4.17 1.36
C LEU A 35 -1.96 -3.55 0.82
N LEU A 36 -0.80 -3.92 1.39
CA LEU A 36 0.52 -3.53 0.89
C LEU A 36 0.71 -3.98 -0.56
N LEU A 37 0.37 -5.22 -0.89
CA LEU A 37 0.49 -5.74 -2.25
C LEU A 37 -0.39 -4.94 -3.23
N LEU A 38 -1.65 -4.70 -2.85
CA LEU A 38 -2.58 -3.90 -3.65
C LEU A 38 -2.07 -2.47 -3.83
N LEU A 39 -1.58 -1.86 -2.75
CA LEU A 39 -1.01 -0.53 -2.79
C LEU A 39 0.20 -0.48 -3.72
N LEU A 40 1.12 -1.45 -3.61
CA LEU A 40 2.28 -1.56 -4.47
C LEU A 40 1.89 -1.69 -5.95
N LEU A 41 0.84 -2.47 -6.25
CA LEU A 41 0.30 -2.57 -7.60
C LEU A 41 -0.25 -1.22 -8.09
N LEU A 42 -1.05 -0.54 -7.27
CA LEU A 42 -1.59 0.79 -7.60
C LEU A 42 -0.46 1.80 -7.85
N LEU A 43 0.57 1.74 -7.02
CA LEU A 43 1.75 2.59 -7.03
C LEU A 43 2.61 2.37 -8.28
N LEU A 44 2.68 1.12 -8.76
CA LEU A 44 3.31 0.75 -10.03
C LEU A 44 2.54 1.33 -11.22
N LEU A 45 1.20 1.38 -11.14
CA LEU A 45 0.33 1.91 -12.19
C LEU A 45 0.25 3.44 -12.18
N LEU A 46 0.38 4.08 -11.01
CA LEU A 46 0.26 5.53 -10.84
C LEU A 46 1.16 6.36 -11.77
N PRO A 47 2.46 6.07 -11.95
CA PRO A 47 3.31 6.82 -12.88
C PRO A 47 2.94 6.61 -14.36
N LEU A 48 2.16 5.59 -14.70
CA LEU A 48 1.68 5.40 -16.07
C LEU A 48 0.58 6.41 -16.45
N LEU A 49 -0.18 6.91 -15.46
CA LEU A 49 -1.26 7.89 -15.71
C LEU A 49 -0.75 9.20 -16.33
N PRO A 50 0.25 9.92 -15.76
CA PRO A 50 0.77 11.13 -16.38
C PRO A 50 1.43 10.86 -17.74
N LEU A 51 2.02 9.68 -17.94
CA LEU A 51 2.57 9.28 -19.24
C LEU A 51 1.47 9.07 -20.29
N LEU A 52 0.35 8.44 -19.93
CA LEU A 52 -0.78 8.26 -20.82
C LEU A 52 -1.46 9.59 -21.16
N LEU A 53 -1.61 10.48 -20.17
CA LEU A 53 -2.14 11.82 -20.38
C LEU A 53 -1.21 12.65 -21.28
N LEU A 54 0.10 12.55 -21.08
CA LEU A 54 1.09 13.18 -21.95
C LEU A 54 0.98 12.64 -23.37
N LEU A 55 0.91 11.32 -23.55
CA LEU A 55 0.79 10.70 -24.87
C LEU A 55 -0.47 11.19 -25.59
N LEU A 56 -1.60 11.26 -24.88
CA LEU A 56 -2.85 11.80 -25.41
C LEU A 56 -2.71 13.27 -25.81
N LEU A 57 -2.07 14.08 -24.97
CA LEU A 57 -1.86 15.50 -25.25
C LEU A 57 -0.90 15.73 -26.42
N LEU A 58 0.16 14.93 -26.54
CA LEU A 58 1.07 14.94 -27.69
C LEU A 58 0.33 14.55 -28.98
N LEU A 59 -0.53 13.53 -28.93
CA LEU A 59 -1.36 13.14 -30.07
C LEU A 59 -2.30 14.26 -30.49
N LEU A 60 -2.96 14.92 -29.53
CA LEU A 60 -3.84 16.07 -29.79
C LEU A 60 -3.05 17.23 -30.42
N LEU A 61 -1.88 17.54 -29.87
CA LEU A 61 -1.01 18.60 -30.36
C LEU A 61 -0.53 18.32 -31.79
N LEU A 62 -0.15 17.06 -32.06
CA LEU A 62 0.25 16.62 -33.40
C LEU A 62 -0.91 16.75 -34.39
N LEU A 63 -2.12 16.35 -34.00
CA LEU A 63 -3.32 16.50 -34.82
C LEU A 63 -3.62 17.98 -35.11
N LEU A 64 -3.51 18.84 -34.11
CA LEU A 64 -3.69 20.28 -34.26
C LEU A 64 -2.63 20.89 -35.19
N LEU A 65 -1.37 20.49 -35.03
CA LEU A 65 -0.28 20.92 -35.89
C LEU A 65 -0.49 20.45 -37.33
N LEU A 66 -0.91 19.19 -37.51
CA LEU A 66 -1.22 18.64 -38.82
C LEU A 66 -2.37 19.41 -39.49
N LEU A 67 -3.44 19.70 -38.74
CA LEU A 67 -4.57 20.50 -39.23
C LEU A 67 -4.13 21.92 -39.60
N LEU A 68 -3.27 22.53 -38.77
CA LEU A 68 -2.71 23.85 -39.03
C LEU A 68 -1.87 23.86 -40.30
N VAL A 69 -0.99 22.87 -40.47
CA VAL A 69 -0.18 22.70 -41.68
C VAL A 69 -1.07 22.46 -42.90
N LEU A 70 -2.07 21.60 -42.80
CA LEU A 70 -3.03 21.34 -43.88
C LEU A 70 -3.80 22.60 -44.26
N LEU A 71 -4.25 23.38 -43.27
CA LEU A 71 -4.91 24.66 -43.48
C LEU A 71 -3.98 25.64 -44.21
N LEU A 72 -2.73 25.77 -43.76
CA LEU A 72 -1.73 26.60 -44.43
C LEU A 72 -1.50 26.13 -45.87
N LEU A 73 -1.37 24.82 -46.10
CA LEU A 73 -1.23 24.27 -47.45
C LEU A 73 -2.42 24.63 -48.34
N VAL A 74 -3.65 24.49 -47.85
CA VAL A 74 -4.87 24.87 -48.58
C VAL A 74 -4.93 26.37 -48.86
N LEU A 75 -4.50 27.22 -47.93
CA LEU A 75 -4.46 28.67 -48.12
C LEU A 75 -3.35 29.13 -49.08
N LEU A 76 -2.28 28.34 -49.21
CA LEU A 76 -1.16 28.61 -50.11
C LEU A 76 -1.34 27.98 -51.50
N LEU A 77 -2.29 27.06 -51.65
CA LEU A 77 -2.65 26.44 -52.93
C LEU A 77 -3.42 27.46 -53.81
N PRO A 78 -2.97 27.73 -55.04
CA PRO A 78 -3.69 28.62 -55.94
C PRO A 78 -5.04 27.98 -56.31
N PRO A 79 -6.17 28.72 -56.23
CA PRO A 79 -7.46 28.17 -56.58
C PRO A 79 -7.48 27.73 -58.05
N PRO A 80 -8.21 26.64 -58.40
CA PRO A 80 -8.41 26.29 -59.80
C PRO A 80 -9.08 27.47 -60.51
N PRO A 81 -8.70 27.78 -61.77
CA PRO A 81 -9.19 28.97 -62.46
C PRO A 81 -10.73 28.88 -62.56
N PRO A 82 -11.47 29.76 -61.85
CA PRO A 82 -12.91 29.70 -61.93
C PRO A 82 -13.35 30.26 -63.29
N PRO A 83 -14.46 29.76 -63.87
CA PRO A 83 -15.19 30.56 -64.85
C PRO A 83 -15.57 31.88 -64.17
N PRO A 84 -15.40 33.04 -64.82
CA PRO A 84 -15.28 34.36 -64.19
C PRO A 84 -16.36 34.57 -63.11
N PRO A 85 -16.00 34.49 -61.83
CA PRO A 85 -16.94 34.73 -60.75
C PRO A 85 -16.94 36.23 -60.42
N PRO A 86 -18.05 36.79 -59.91
CA PRO A 86 -18.04 38.14 -59.39
C PRO A 86 -16.96 38.24 -58.29
N PRO A 87 -16.28 39.40 -58.17
CA PRO A 87 -15.11 39.55 -57.33
C PRO A 87 -15.37 39.08 -55.90
N PRO A 88 -14.45 38.32 -55.29
CA PRO A 88 -14.62 37.84 -53.93
C PRO A 88 -14.81 39.03 -52.99
N PRO A 89 -15.75 38.96 -52.04
CA PRO A 89 -16.04 40.07 -51.17
C PRO A 89 -14.75 40.46 -50.42
N PRO A 90 -14.36 41.75 -50.40
CA PRO A 90 -13.08 42.22 -49.83
C PRO A 90 -12.89 41.81 -48.37
N ARG A 91 -13.98 41.48 -47.68
CA ARG A 91 -14.00 40.96 -46.31
C ARG A 91 -13.26 39.62 -46.16
N LEU A 92 -13.28 38.73 -47.15
CA LEU A 92 -12.61 37.43 -47.06
C LEU A 92 -11.09 37.55 -47.18
N LEU A 93 -10.60 38.43 -48.06
CA LEU A 93 -9.17 38.70 -48.20
C LEU A 93 -8.59 39.38 -46.95
N LEU A 94 -9.35 40.32 -46.36
CA LEU A 94 -9.00 40.93 -45.08
C LEU A 94 -8.94 39.89 -43.95
N LEU A 95 -9.91 38.96 -43.90
CA LEU A 95 -9.91 37.89 -42.90
C LEU A 95 -8.71 36.95 -43.05
N LEU A 96 -8.35 36.58 -44.28
CA LEU A 96 -7.16 35.76 -44.56
C LEU A 96 -5.86 36.48 -44.20
N LEU A 97 -5.74 37.76 -44.52
CA LEU A 97 -4.58 38.59 -44.19
C LEU A 97 -4.41 38.73 -42.67
N LEU A 98 -5.50 38.77 -41.90
CA LEU A 98 -5.46 38.82 -40.44
C LEU A 98 -5.21 37.44 -39.81
N LEU A 99 -5.68 36.36 -40.43
CA LEU A 99 -5.53 35.00 -39.92
C LEU A 99 -4.09 34.49 -40.08
N LEU A 100 -3.41 34.79 -41.18
CA LEU A 100 -2.04 34.35 -41.43
C LEU A 100 -1.01 34.76 -40.33
N PRO A 101 -0.90 36.04 -39.91
CA PRO A 101 0.00 36.44 -38.83
C PRO A 101 -0.40 35.83 -37.49
N LEU A 102 -1.70 35.63 -37.24
CA LEU A 102 -2.18 34.93 -36.05
C LEU A 102 -1.69 33.48 -36.02
N LEU A 103 -1.77 32.77 -37.15
CA LEU A 103 -1.24 31.40 -37.27
C LEU A 103 0.28 31.35 -37.09
N LEU A 104 1.01 32.32 -37.67
CA LEU A 104 2.46 32.42 -37.52
C LEU A 104 2.88 32.71 -36.07
N LEU A 105 2.08 33.44 -35.31
CA LEU A 105 2.30 33.68 -33.88
C LEU A 105 1.90 32.48 -33.00
N LEU A 106 0.87 31.73 -33.42
CA LEU A 106 0.40 30.56 -32.69
C LEU A 106 1.42 29.41 -32.73
N LEU A 107 2.14 29.24 -33.84
CA LEU A 107 3.13 28.18 -34.00
C LEU A 107 4.27 28.21 -32.95
N PRO A 108 5.01 29.32 -32.72
CA PRO A 108 6.04 29.38 -31.69
C PRO A 108 5.48 29.28 -30.27
N LEU A 109 4.25 29.78 -30.02
CA LEU A 109 3.57 29.60 -28.74
C LEU A 109 3.29 28.12 -28.44
N LEU A 110 2.81 27.39 -29.45
CA LEU A 110 2.55 25.95 -29.37
C LEU A 110 3.84 25.16 -29.12
N LEU A 111 4.94 25.56 -29.78
CA LEU A 111 6.26 24.96 -29.57
C LEU A 111 6.81 25.26 -28.17
N LEU A 112 6.64 26.48 -27.66
CA LEU A 112 7.01 26.86 -26.30
C LEU A 112 6.22 26.06 -25.26
N LEU A 113 4.92 25.88 -25.47
CA LEU A 113 4.07 25.06 -24.61
C LEU A 113 4.56 23.61 -24.58
N LEU A 114 4.91 23.04 -25.74
CA LEU A 114 5.47 21.69 -25.85
C LEU A 114 6.79 21.58 -25.07
N LEU A 115 7.68 22.55 -25.19
CA LEU A 115 8.94 22.58 -24.43
C LEU A 115 8.70 22.66 -22.92
N LEU A 116 7.79 23.54 -22.48
CA LEU A 116 7.44 23.68 -21.06
C LEU A 116 6.88 22.38 -20.50
N LEU A 117 5.98 21.72 -21.23
CA LEU A 117 5.42 20.42 -20.87
C LEU A 117 6.52 19.36 -20.74
N LEU A 118 7.45 19.33 -21.70
CA LEU A 118 8.57 18.40 -21.69
C LEU A 118 9.49 18.59 -20.48
N LEU A 119 9.68 19.84 -20.02
CA LEU A 119 10.46 20.17 -18.82
C LEU A 119 9.70 19.90 -17.51
N LEU A 120 8.39 20.14 -17.49
CA LEU A 120 7.56 19.94 -16.29
C LEU A 120 7.33 18.46 -15.99
N LEU A 121 7.25 17.63 -17.04
CA LEU A 121 7.05 16.18 -16.90
C LEU A 121 8.08 15.49 -15.98
N PRO A 122 9.41 15.62 -16.18
CA PRO A 122 10.38 14.97 -15.30
C PRO A 122 10.29 15.48 -13.86
N LEU A 123 9.95 16.76 -13.64
CA LEU A 123 9.74 17.30 -12.29
C LEU A 123 8.52 16.66 -11.62
N LEU A 124 7.41 16.52 -12.35
CA LEU A 124 6.20 15.86 -11.85
C LEU A 124 6.46 14.38 -11.55
N LEU A 125 7.20 13.69 -12.42
CA LEU A 125 7.60 12.29 -12.20
C LEU A 125 8.52 12.15 -10.98
N LEU A 126 9.46 13.07 -10.78
CA LEU A 126 10.33 13.10 -9.59
C LEU A 126 9.51 13.30 -8.31
N LEU A 127 8.59 14.28 -8.30
CA LEU A 127 7.71 14.52 -7.17
C LEU A 127 6.85 13.30 -6.85
N LEU A 128 6.29 12.67 -7.90
CA LEU A 128 5.50 11.46 -7.77
C LEU A 128 6.34 10.32 -7.16
N LEU A 129 7.57 10.13 -7.63
CA LEU A 129 8.51 9.15 -7.12
C LEU A 129 8.85 9.39 -5.65
N LEU A 130 9.07 10.65 -5.25
CA LEU A 130 9.36 11.02 -3.86
C LEU A 130 8.17 10.72 -2.94
N LEU A 131 6.95 11.08 -3.36
CA LEU A 131 5.72 10.79 -2.62
C LEU A 131 5.55 9.27 -2.47
N LEU A 132 5.80 8.53 -3.55
CA LEU A 132 5.78 7.08 -3.58
C LEU A 132 6.77 6.50 -2.55
N LEU A 133 8.01 6.96 -2.54
CA LEU A 133 9.04 6.51 -1.59
C LEU A 133 8.62 6.76 -0.14
N LEU A 134 8.08 7.95 0.16
CA LEU A 134 7.61 8.31 1.49
C LEU A 134 6.49 7.39 1.96
N LEU A 135 5.51 7.11 1.09
CA LEU A 135 4.40 6.21 1.40
C LEU A 135 4.90 4.79 1.69
N LEU A 136 5.83 4.28 0.89
CA LEU A 136 6.44 2.98 1.09
C LEU A 136 7.18 2.90 2.43
N LEU A 137 7.92 3.95 2.79
CA LEU A 137 8.64 4.03 4.06
C LEU A 137 7.68 4.00 5.26
N LEU A 138 6.60 4.80 5.22
CA LEU A 138 5.60 4.83 6.28
C LEU A 138 4.96 3.46 6.49
N LEU A 139 4.65 2.78 5.39
CA LEU A 139 4.04 1.46 5.44
C LEU A 139 5.00 0.38 5.95
N LEU A 140 6.28 0.44 5.55
CA LEU A 140 7.32 -0.42 6.11
C LEU A 140 7.46 -0.23 7.62
N LEU A 141 7.42 1.02 8.10
CA LEU A 141 7.46 1.32 9.53
C LEU A 141 6.25 0.72 10.27
N LEU A 142 5.04 0.84 9.70
CA LEU A 142 3.84 0.23 10.25
C LEU A 142 3.96 -1.30 10.35
N LEU A 143 4.45 -1.93 9.28
CA LEU A 143 4.68 -3.37 9.25
C LEU A 143 5.69 -3.81 10.33
N LEU A 144 6.79 -3.06 10.47
CA LEU A 144 7.80 -3.33 11.49
C LEU A 144 7.23 -3.23 12.91
N LEU A 145 6.42 -2.20 13.18
CA LEU A 145 5.77 -2.03 14.47
C LEU A 145 4.83 -3.20 14.79
N LEU A 146 4.05 -3.64 13.79
CA LEU A 146 3.14 -4.78 13.95
C LEU A 146 3.90 -6.08 14.20
N LEU A 147 5.01 -6.29 13.51
CA LEU A 147 5.89 -7.44 13.72
C LEU A 147 6.51 -7.43 15.14
N LEU A 148 6.95 -6.26 15.61
CA LEU A 148 7.47 -6.12 16.98
C LEU A 148 6.41 -6.47 18.02
N LEU A 149 5.18 -5.99 17.83
CA LEU A 149 4.06 -6.32 18.70
C LEU A 149 3.78 -7.84 18.71
N LEU A 150 3.80 -8.47 17.54
CA LEU A 150 3.63 -9.91 17.39
C LEU A 150 4.70 -10.68 18.16
N LEU A 151 5.96 -10.26 18.02
CA LEU A 151 7.08 -10.87 18.73
C LEU A 151 6.94 -10.76 20.25
N LEU A 152 6.57 -9.56 20.74
CA LEU A 152 6.36 -9.34 22.17
C LEU A 152 5.22 -10.24 22.71
N LEU A 153 4.13 -10.35 21.95
CA LEU A 153 3.01 -11.20 22.31
C LEU A 153 3.40 -12.68 22.38
N LEU A 154 4.20 -13.14 21.40
CA LEU A 154 4.72 -14.50 21.38
C LEU A 154 5.65 -14.77 22.58
N LEU A 155 6.51 -13.82 22.94
CA LEU A 155 7.37 -13.94 24.10
C LEU A 155 6.55 -14.05 25.40
N LEU A 156 5.50 -13.23 25.53
CA LEU A 156 4.60 -13.28 26.67
C LEU A 156 3.88 -14.65 26.75
N LEU A 157 3.44 -15.18 25.61
CA LEU A 157 2.83 -16.50 25.52
C LEU A 157 3.79 -17.59 26.01
N LEU A 158 5.04 -17.54 25.57
CA LEU A 158 6.06 -18.49 25.97
C LEU A 158 6.31 -18.44 27.49
N LEU A 159 6.43 -17.24 28.05
CA LEU A 159 6.65 -17.05 29.49
C LEU A 159 5.48 -17.62 30.30
N LEU A 160 4.25 -17.36 29.87
CA LEU A 160 3.06 -17.85 30.56
C LEU A 160 2.97 -19.39 30.48
N LEU A 161 3.30 -19.97 29.33
CA LEU A 161 3.38 -21.42 29.17
C LEU A 161 4.42 -22.04 30.11
N LEU A 162 5.59 -21.41 30.23
CA LEU A 162 6.64 -21.88 31.15
C LEU A 162 6.15 -21.83 32.61
N LEU A 163 5.45 -20.77 32.98
CA LEU A 163 4.90 -20.64 34.33
C LEU A 163 3.83 -21.70 34.61
N LEU A 164 2.96 -22.00 33.63
CA LEU A 164 2.01 -23.11 33.72
C LEU A 164 2.73 -24.43 33.99
N LEU A 165 3.78 -24.71 33.22
CA LEU A 165 4.54 -25.95 33.32
C LEU A 165 5.21 -26.09 34.70
N LEU A 166 5.83 -25.01 35.19
CA LEU A 166 6.46 -25.01 36.50
C LEU A 166 5.44 -25.26 37.62
N GLN A 167 4.27 -24.62 37.52
CA GLN A 167 3.20 -24.80 38.50
C GLN A 167 2.67 -26.23 38.49
N LEU A 168 2.52 -26.84 37.31
CA LEU A 168 2.11 -28.24 37.17
C LEU A 168 3.15 -29.17 37.82
N LEU A 169 4.43 -28.93 37.60
CA LEU A 169 5.50 -29.72 38.20
C LEU A 169 5.47 -29.63 39.73
N LEU A 170 5.28 -28.43 40.28
CA LEU A 170 5.20 -28.23 41.72
C LEU A 170 3.99 -28.95 42.33
N LEU A 171 2.84 -28.91 41.65
CA LEU A 171 1.66 -29.67 42.07
C LEU A 171 1.97 -31.18 42.11
N LEU A 172 2.63 -31.70 41.08
CA LEU A 172 2.99 -33.11 41.00
C LEU A 172 3.93 -33.53 42.14
N LEU A 173 4.96 -32.72 42.41
CA LEU A 173 5.90 -33.00 43.49
C LEU A 173 5.20 -33.01 44.86
N LEU A 174 4.33 -32.04 45.10
CA LEU A 174 3.57 -31.96 46.35
C LEU A 174 2.66 -33.18 46.52
N LEU A 175 2.01 -33.63 45.45
CA LEU A 175 1.17 -34.83 45.46
C LEU A 175 2.00 -36.07 45.81
N LEU A 176 3.18 -36.22 45.21
CA LEU A 176 4.07 -37.36 45.48
C LEU A 176 4.56 -37.37 46.92
N LEU A 177 4.92 -36.22 47.47
CA LEU A 177 5.35 -36.12 48.87
C LEU A 177 4.23 -36.49 49.83
N LEU A 178 3.00 -36.02 49.56
CA LEU A 178 1.82 -36.40 50.33
C LEU A 178 1.58 -37.91 50.30
N LEU A 179 1.72 -38.54 49.13
CA LEU A 179 1.57 -39.98 48.99
C LEU A 179 2.61 -40.74 49.82
N LEU A 180 3.88 -40.33 49.75
CA LEU A 180 4.95 -40.97 50.51
C LEU A 180 4.71 -40.88 52.02
N LEU A 181 4.29 -39.71 52.50
CA LEU A 181 3.99 -39.50 53.91
C LEU A 181 2.82 -40.36 54.38
N LEU A 182 1.79 -40.52 53.53
CA LEU A 182 0.67 -41.42 53.80
C LEU A 182 1.13 -42.89 53.91
N LEU A 183 2.01 -43.33 53.00
CA LEU A 183 2.54 -44.70 53.02
C LEU A 183 3.37 -44.98 54.27
N LEU A 184 4.18 -44.01 54.71
CA LEU A 184 4.94 -44.12 55.96
C LEU A 184 4.02 -44.24 57.17
N LEU A 185 2.97 -43.42 57.23
CA LEU A 185 1.97 -43.49 58.28
C LEU A 185 1.27 -44.85 58.31
N LEU A 186 0.89 -45.38 57.16
CA LEU A 186 0.28 -46.71 57.05
C LEU A 186 1.24 -47.82 57.49
N HIS A 187 2.51 -47.75 57.09
CA HIS A 187 3.50 -48.74 57.48
C HIS A 187 3.75 -48.72 59.00
N HIS A 188 3.83 -47.53 59.59
CA HIS A 188 4.00 -47.40 61.03
C HIS A 188 2.78 -47.91 61.79
N HIS A 189 1.58 -47.66 61.27
CA HIS A 189 0.35 -48.15 61.86
C HIS A 189 0.25 -49.69 61.78
N HIS A 190 0.76 -50.31 60.71
CA HIS A 190 0.80 -51.76 60.58
C HIS A 190 1.82 -52.40 61.54
N HIS A 191 2.96 -51.76 61.77
CA HIS A 191 3.95 -52.25 62.73
C HIS A 191 3.48 -52.17 64.18
N HIS A 192 2.68 -51.17 64.52
CA HIS A 192 2.06 -51.10 65.84
C HIS A 192 0.88 -52.06 66.02
N HIS A 193 0.37 -52.67 64.96
CA HIS A 193 -0.64 -53.73 65.03
C HIS A 193 -0.09 -55.14 64.79
N SER A 194 1.21 -55.30 64.53
CA SER A 194 1.88 -56.61 64.38
C SER A 194 2.77 -57.01 65.58
N GLN A 195 2.74 -56.23 66.66
CA GLN A 195 3.07 -56.74 68.00
C GLN A 195 1.81 -57.39 68.58
#